data_AF-A0AAE1XMT6-F1
#
_entry.id   AF-A0AAE1XMT6-F1
#
_cell.length_a   1.000
_cell.length_b   1.000
_cell.length_c   1.000
_cell.angle_alpha   90.00
_cell.angle_beta   90.00
_cell.angle_gamma   90.00
#
_symmetry.space_group_name_H-M   'P 1'
#
loop_
_entity.id
_entity.type
_entity.pdbx_description
1 polymer ?
#
loop_
_entity_poly.entity_id
_entity_poly.type
_entity_poly.pdbx_seq_one_letter_code
_entity_poly.pdbx_strand_id
1 'polypeptide(L)'
;MSTESGKALKELASAVKNMTFPSSTVEIHIRKSKHAASDLRSILENPSKNIDLQEIMAVLVVASVLTDIIKCVEKLSVHVHQLGKKAGFQQSHLKNKQELVSR
;
A
#
# COMPACT_ATOMS: atom_id res chain seq x y z
N MET A 1 -1.63 -8.64 -3.04
CA MET A 1 -0.59 -8.10 -2.13
C MET A 1 0.33 -7.09 -2.84
N SER A 2 1.10 -7.51 -3.87
CA SER A 2 2.14 -6.68 -4.51
C SER A 2 1.63 -5.43 -5.23
N THR A 3 0.61 -5.56 -6.09
CA THR A 3 0.06 -4.44 -6.87
C THR A 3 -0.44 -3.31 -5.98
N GLU A 4 -1.22 -3.64 -4.96
CA GLU A 4 -1.77 -2.63 -4.04
C GLU A 4 -0.67 -2.02 -3.16
N SER A 5 0.31 -2.81 -2.69
CA SER A 5 1.48 -2.28 -1.97
C SER A 5 2.30 -1.33 -2.85
N GLY A 6 2.48 -1.65 -4.14
CA GLY A 6 3.17 -0.80 -5.10
C GLY A 6 2.43 0.51 -5.39
N LYS A 7 1.10 0.48 -5.48
CA LYS A 7 0.28 1.71 -5.59
C LYS A 7 0.42 2.60 -4.36
N ALA A 8 0.31 2.02 -3.16
CA ALA A 8 0.52 2.74 -1.91
C ALA A 8 1.93 3.37 -1.85
N LEU A 9 2.97 2.61 -2.19
CA LEU A 9 4.34 3.11 -2.20
C LEU A 9 4.56 4.24 -3.23
N LYS A 10 3.98 4.12 -4.42
CA LYS A 10 4.03 5.15 -5.46
C LYS A 10 3.39 6.46 -4.98
N GLU A 11 2.23 6.38 -4.32
CA GLU A 11 1.55 7.55 -3.78
C GLU A 11 2.34 8.19 -2.63
N LEU A 12 2.90 7.39 -1.71
CA LEU A 12 3.78 7.87 -0.65
C LEU A 12 5.03 8.57 -1.20
N ALA A 13 5.68 7.98 -2.20
CA ALA A 13 6.83 8.59 -2.86
C ALA A 13 6.47 9.90 -3.56
N SER A 14 5.31 9.95 -4.22
CA SER A 14 4.78 11.17 -4.84
C SER A 14 4.52 12.27 -3.80
N ALA A 15 3.91 11.93 -2.67
CA ALA A 15 3.65 12.84 -1.57
C ALA A 15 4.94 13.47 -1.02
N VAL A 16 5.96 12.64 -0.75
CA VAL A 16 7.28 13.12 -0.32
C VAL A 16 7.93 14.02 -1.36
N LYS A 17 7.93 13.60 -2.64
CA LYS A 17 8.53 14.36 -3.74
C LYS A 17 7.90 15.75 -3.91
N ASN A 18 6.59 15.84 -3.77
CA ASN A 18 5.84 17.08 -3.95
C ASN A 18 5.70 17.88 -2.65
N MET A 19 6.23 17.38 -1.52
CA MET A 19 6.04 17.95 -0.19
C MET A 19 4.56 18.18 0.15
N THR A 20 3.71 17.22 -0.22
CA THR A 20 2.27 17.24 0.08
C THR A 20 1.91 16.08 0.97
N PHE A 21 0.82 16.19 1.74
CA PHE A 21 0.31 15.04 2.50
C PHE A 21 -0.10 13.90 1.56
N PRO A 22 0.13 12.62 1.96
CA PRO A 22 -0.40 11.48 1.23
C PRO A 22 -1.93 11.51 1.15
N SER A 23 -2.49 11.06 0.03
CA SER A 23 -3.93 10.93 -0.14
C SER A 23 -4.49 9.78 0.70
N SER A 24 -5.80 9.84 0.98
CA SER A 24 -6.53 8.77 1.68
C SER A 24 -6.54 7.44 0.93
N THR A 25 -6.23 7.44 -0.36
CA THR A 25 -6.10 6.23 -1.20
C THR A 25 -4.95 5.33 -0.76
N VAL A 26 -3.90 5.86 -0.12
CA VAL A 26 -2.81 5.06 0.45
C VAL A 26 -3.33 4.03 1.45
N GLU A 27 -4.21 4.44 2.37
CA GLU A 27 -4.81 3.54 3.34
C GLU A 27 -5.72 2.50 2.69
N ILE A 28 -6.40 2.88 1.59
CA ILE A 28 -7.22 1.95 0.81
C ILE A 28 -6.36 0.85 0.19
N HIS A 29 -5.23 1.22 -0.42
CA HIS A 29 -4.29 0.28 -1.00
C HIS A 29 -3.66 -0.64 0.06
N ILE A 30 -3.28 -0.11 1.23
CA ILE A 30 -2.78 -0.92 2.36
C ILE A 30 -3.84 -1.91 2.85
N ARG A 31 -5.10 -1.48 2.98
CA ARG A 31 -6.19 -2.38 3.41
C ARG A 31 -6.43 -3.50 2.40
N LYS A 32 -6.44 -3.17 1.10
CA LYS A 32 -6.58 -4.15 0.02
C LYS A 32 -5.41 -5.13 -0.02
N SER A 33 -4.19 -4.67 0.24
CA SER A 33 -3.02 -5.57 0.28
C SER A 33 -3.10 -6.54 1.45
N LYS A 34 -3.54 -6.09 2.64
CA LYS A 34 -3.80 -6.93 3.82
C LYS A 34 -4.92 -7.94 3.58
N HIS A 35 -6.02 -7.52 2.95
CA HIS A 35 -7.12 -8.43 2.60
C HIS A 35 -6.64 -9.53 1.67
N ALA A 36 -5.91 -9.19 0.60
CA ALA A 36 -5.32 -10.17 -0.32
C ALA A 36 -4.33 -11.13 0.38
N ALA A 37 -3.64 -10.69 1.44
CA ALA A 37 -2.79 -11.58 2.25
C ALA A 37 -3.63 -12.57 3.07
N SER A 38 -4.74 -12.11 3.65
CA SER A 38 -5.70 -12.96 4.36
C SER A 38 -6.33 -14.00 3.43
N ASP A 39 -6.71 -13.60 2.21
CA ASP A 39 -7.28 -14.51 1.23
C ASP A 39 -6.28 -15.60 0.83
N LEU A 40 -5.03 -15.22 0.57
CA LEU A 40 -3.97 -16.19 0.27
C LEU A 40 -3.74 -17.15 1.44
N ARG A 41 -3.75 -16.65 2.68
CA ARG A 41 -3.64 -17.50 3.87
C ARG A 41 -4.78 -18.52 3.95
N SER A 42 -6.02 -18.09 3.78
CA SER A 42 -7.20 -18.97 3.76
C SER A 42 -7.10 -20.03 2.65
N ILE A 43 -6.63 -19.62 1.48
CA ILE A 43 -6.39 -20.51 0.34
C ILE A 43 -5.30 -21.56 0.65
N LEU A 44 -4.29 -21.24 1.46
CA LEU A 44 -3.20 -22.15 1.82
C LEU A 44 -3.56 -23.08 3.00
N GLU A 45 -4.40 -22.61 3.92
CA GLU A 45 -4.89 -23.40 5.06
C GLU A 45 -6.01 -24.38 4.67
N ASN A 46 -6.52 -24.32 3.43
CA ASN A 46 -7.62 -25.17 2.99
C ASN A 46 -7.17 -26.66 2.85
N PRO A 47 -7.73 -27.58 3.66
CA PRO A 47 -7.31 -28.98 3.74
C PRO A 47 -7.72 -29.83 2.52
N SER A 48 -8.58 -29.34 1.63
CA SER A 48 -8.99 -30.08 0.42
C SER A 48 -7.97 -30.01 -0.73
N LYS A 49 -6.83 -29.35 -0.51
CA LYS A 49 -5.78 -29.15 -1.51
C LYS A 49 -4.74 -30.27 -1.47
N ASN A 50 -4.77 -31.11 -2.49
CA ASN A 50 -3.64 -31.99 -2.85
C ASN A 50 -2.54 -31.14 -3.50
N ILE A 51 -1.82 -30.35 -2.71
CA ILE A 51 -0.67 -29.56 -3.17
C ILE A 51 0.60 -30.25 -2.69
N ASP A 52 1.59 -30.32 -3.58
CA ASP A 52 2.91 -30.82 -3.24
C ASP A 52 3.59 -29.97 -2.14
N LEU A 53 4.22 -30.64 -1.18
CA LEU A 53 4.82 -29.99 -0.01
C LEU A 53 6.00 -29.08 -0.37
N GLN A 54 6.71 -29.36 -1.46
CA GLN A 54 7.82 -28.53 -1.91
C GLN A 54 7.28 -27.25 -2.58
N GLU A 55 6.24 -27.39 -3.41
CA GLU A 55 5.56 -26.25 -4.03
C GLU A 55 4.91 -25.32 -3.00
N ILE A 56 4.24 -25.87 -1.97
CA ILE A 56 3.59 -25.04 -0.94
C ILE A 56 4.62 -24.27 -0.11
N MET A 57 5.80 -24.85 0.14
CA MET A 57 6.86 -24.19 0.91
C MET A 57 7.39 -22.95 0.17
N ALA A 58 7.62 -23.05 -1.14
CA ALA A 58 8.02 -21.89 -1.95
C ALA A 58 6.95 -20.78 -1.93
N VAL A 59 5.67 -21.16 -2.06
CA VAL A 59 4.55 -20.21 -2.00
C VAL A 59 4.46 -19.53 -0.62
N LEU A 60 4.64 -20.28 0.47
CA LEU A 60 4.64 -19.75 1.84
C LEU A 60 5.76 -18.73 2.06
N VAL A 61 6.97 -19.02 1.56
CA VAL A 61 8.10 -18.09 1.65
C VAL A 61 7.79 -16.79 0.92
N VAL A 62 7.30 -16.87 -0.33
CA VAL A 62 6.90 -15.68 -1.10
C VAL A 62 5.79 -14.90 -0.39
N ALA A 63 4.78 -15.59 0.14
CA ALA A 63 3.68 -14.98 0.89
C ALA A 63 4.18 -14.26 2.16
N SER A 64 5.14 -14.86 2.88
CA SER A 64 5.76 -14.24 4.07
C SER A 64 6.49 -12.95 3.70
N VAL A 65 7.35 -12.99 2.68
CA VAL A 65 8.08 -11.81 2.19
C VAL A 65 7.11 -10.70 1.76
N LEU A 66 6.09 -11.04 0.98
CA LEU A 66 5.07 -10.08 0.56
C LEU A 66 4.30 -9.49 1.74
N THR A 67 4.07 -10.28 2.80
CA THR A 67 3.43 -9.81 4.03
C THR A 67 4.33 -8.83 4.79
N ASP A 68 5.63 -9.09 4.85
CA ASP A 68 6.58 -8.16 5.48
C ASP A 68 6.72 -6.85 4.68
N ILE A 69 6.63 -6.91 3.35
CA ILE A 69 6.52 -5.70 2.51
C ILE A 69 5.28 -4.89 2.88
N ILE A 70 4.12 -5.51 3.07
CA ILE A 70 2.90 -4.80 3.48
C ILE A 70 3.11 -4.06 4.82
N LYS A 71 3.71 -4.73 5.81
CA LYS A 71 4.03 -4.11 7.11
C LYS A 71 5.00 -2.94 6.95
N CYS A 72 5.99 -3.07 6.08
CA CYS A 72 6.93 -2.00 5.77
C CYS A 72 6.23 -0.78 5.16
N VAL A 73 5.36 -1.00 4.16
CA VAL A 73 4.58 0.08 3.52
C VAL A 73 3.65 0.77 4.51
N GLU A 74 3.02 0.02 5.41
CA GLU A 74 2.19 0.58 6.49
C GLU A 74 3.00 1.50 7.43
N LYS A 75 4.18 1.05 7.87
CA LYS A 75 5.09 1.89 8.69
C LYS A 75 5.55 3.13 7.93
N LEU A 76 5.88 3.00 6.64
CA LEU A 76 6.23 4.13 5.79
C LEU A 76 5.09 5.15 5.72
N SER A 77 3.83 4.71 5.62
CA SER A 77 2.68 5.62 5.63
C SER A 77 2.64 6.48 6.89
N VAL A 78 2.84 5.87 8.06
CA VAL A 78 2.90 6.58 9.35
C VAL A 78 4.07 7.56 9.38
N HIS A 79 5.26 7.12 8.96
CA HIS A 79 6.46 7.97 8.98
C HIS A 79 6.40 9.12 7.98
N VAL A 80 5.84 8.91 6.78
CA VAL A 80 5.64 9.98 5.80
C VAL A 80 4.62 10.99 6.31
N HIS A 81 3.55 10.55 6.98
CA HIS A 81 2.60 11.46 7.61
C HIS A 81 3.24 12.29 8.74
N GLN A 82 4.06 11.66 9.60
CA GLN A 82 4.83 12.34 10.63
C GLN A 82 5.86 13.31 10.06
N LEU A 83 6.58 12.90 9.00
CA LEU A 83 7.50 13.74 8.26
C LEU A 83 6.77 14.97 7.72
N GLY A 84 5.60 14.78 7.09
CA GLY A 84 4.83 15.89 6.54
C GLY A 84 4.41 16.91 7.59
N LYS A 85 4.02 16.47 8.80
CA LYS A 85 3.76 17.37 9.93
C LYS A 85 4.99 18.18 10.34
N LYS A 86 6.16 17.54 10.41
CA LYS A 86 7.41 18.21 10.84
C LYS A 86 8.02 19.10 9.76
N ALA A 87 7.85 18.73 8.50
CA ALA A 87 8.42 19.41 7.33
C ALA A 87 7.47 20.44 6.71
N GLY A 88 6.28 20.66 7.28
CA GLY A 88 5.31 21.64 6.78
C GLY A 88 4.74 21.27 5.42
N PHE A 89 4.47 19.99 5.17
CA PHE A 89 3.85 19.54 3.92
C PHE A 89 2.51 20.24 3.69
N GLN A 90 2.22 20.56 2.44
CA GLN A 90 0.95 21.18 2.07
C GLN A 90 -0.16 20.12 2.01
N GLN A 91 -1.37 20.49 2.39
CA GLN A 91 -2.53 19.68 2.04
C GLN A 91 -2.60 19.67 0.50
N SER A 92 -2.73 18.49 -0.12
CA SER A 92 -2.98 18.42 -1.56
C SER A 92 -4.40 18.93 -1.83
N HIS A 93 -4.57 20.26 -1.86
CA HIS A 93 -5.76 20.86 -2.43
C HIS A 93 -5.73 20.51 -3.91
N LEU A 94 -6.64 19.64 -4.33
CA LEU A 94 -6.99 19.53 -5.74
C LEU A 94 -7.26 20.96 -6.22
N LYS A 95 -6.38 21.51 -7.07
CA LYS A 95 -6.68 22.77 -7.75
C LYS A 95 -7.98 22.52 -8.52
N ASN A 96 -9.08 23.06 -8.01
CA ASN A 96 -10.35 23.04 -8.69
C ASN A 96 -10.14 23.67 -10.07
N LYS A 97 -10.45 22.89 -11.10
CA LYS A 97 -10.42 23.28 -12.51
C LYS A 97 -11.59 24.24 -12.80
N GLN A 98 -11.66 25.38 -12.11
CA GLN A 98 -12.72 26.38 -12.27
C GLN A 98 -12.20 27.79 -12.65
N GLU A 99 -10.89 28.00 -12.78
CA GLU A 99 -10.33 29.32 -13.16
C GLU A 99 -9.82 29.40 -14.61
N LEU A 100 -10.42 28.65 -15.54
CA LEU A 100 -10.12 28.76 -16.98
C LEU A 100 -11.34 29.06 -17.86
N VAL A 101 -12.48 29.42 -17.26
CA VAL A 101 -13.67 29.92 -17.98
C VAL A 101 -14.00 31.33 -17.49
N SER A 102 -13.04 32.25 -17.56
CA SER A 102 -13.25 33.70 -17.41
C SER A 102 -11.99 34.46 -17.84
N ARG A 103 -11.56 34.29 -19.09
CA ARG A 103 -10.75 35.28 -19.84
C ARG A 103 -11.12 35.20 -21.31
#